data_AF-A0A964VCL4-F1
#
_entry.id   AF-A0A964VCL4-F1
#
_cell.length_a   1.000
_cell.length_b   1.000
_cell.length_c   1.000
_cell.angle_alpha   90.00
_cell.angle_beta   90.00
_cell.angle_gamma   90.00
#
_symmetry.space_group_name_H-M   'P 1'
#
loop_
_entity.id
_entity.type
_entity.pdbx_description
1 polymer ?
#
loop_
_entity_poly.entity_id
_entity_poly.type
_entity_poly.pdbx_seq_one_letter_code
_entity_poly.pdbx_strand_id
1 'polypeptide(L)'
;MNKFETLLKRVVFLAALLCAACSTPQPIVQSNEVFPGDLASVNRELTSAESQRVLKAMASTRTQKNIDDTRPLQTSTVGRWSDVYMAAVIGSRKVEMAVVEQFVQPDGLRFTILTLNNDQGELVVKGDAAQGVLSASATLGLFGERTKDAKALVSSFYSQLHVLCAIPRPTQAAPIAAVSTQ
;
A
#
# COMPACT_ATOMS: atom_id res chain seq x y z
N MET A 1 7.68 -4.77 65.13
CA MET A 1 6.46 -5.45 64.65
C MET A 1 6.00 -4.81 63.34
N ASN A 2 6.07 -5.60 62.28
CA ASN A 2 5.26 -5.61 61.05
C ASN A 2 5.18 -4.33 60.21
N LYS A 3 6.21 -4.06 59.39
CA LYS A 3 6.09 -3.21 58.18
C LYS A 3 6.47 -3.93 56.88
N PHE A 4 6.81 -5.22 56.94
CA PHE A 4 7.30 -5.98 55.79
C PHE A 4 6.19 -6.70 55.00
N GLU A 5 5.00 -6.90 55.57
CA GLU A 5 3.93 -7.69 54.94
C GLU A 5 2.97 -6.89 54.04
N THR A 6 3.02 -5.55 54.09
CA THR A 6 2.09 -4.70 53.32
C THR A 6 2.63 -4.20 51.98
N LEU A 7 3.92 -4.34 51.71
CA LEU A 7 4.53 -3.87 50.43
C LEU A 7 4.60 -4.96 49.36
N LEU A 8 4.64 -6.24 49.75
CA LEU A 8 4.70 -7.38 48.82
C LEU A 8 3.41 -7.52 47.97
N LYS A 9 2.26 -7.05 48.47
CA LYS A 9 0.98 -7.07 47.74
C LYS A 9 0.83 -5.96 46.69
N ARG A 10 1.64 -4.88 46.76
CA ARG A 10 1.58 -3.79 45.76
C ARG A 10 2.46 -4.05 44.54
N VAL A 11 3.50 -4.87 44.68
CA VAL A 11 4.41 -5.20 43.57
C VAL A 11 3.80 -6.21 42.60
N VAL A 12 2.93 -7.11 43.09
CA VAL A 12 2.30 -8.14 42.24
C VAL A 12 1.18 -7.58 41.35
N PHE A 13 0.54 -6.46 41.74
CA PHE A 13 -0.55 -5.86 40.95
C PHE A 13 -0.07 -4.98 39.78
N LEU A 14 1.19 -4.51 39.80
CA LEU A 14 1.75 -3.70 38.71
C LEU A 14 2.34 -4.54 37.57
N ALA A 15 2.66 -5.82 37.80
CA ALA A 15 3.27 -6.69 36.80
C ALA A 15 2.25 -7.39 35.86
N ALA A 16 0.96 -7.38 36.21
CA ALA A 16 -0.11 -8.01 35.41
C ALA A 16 -0.80 -7.04 34.43
N LEU A 17 -0.48 -5.75 34.48
CA LEU A 17 -1.10 -4.71 33.64
C LEU A 17 -0.29 -4.33 32.38
N LEU A 18 0.89 -4.93 32.18
CA LEU A 18 1.80 -4.63 31.05
C LEU A 18 1.80 -5.67 29.92
N CYS A 19 1.01 -6.75 30.02
CA CYS A 19 1.00 -7.84 29.03
C CYS A 19 -0.27 -7.93 28.16
N ALA A 20 -1.07 -6.86 28.05
CA ALA A 20 -2.37 -6.91 27.35
C ALA A 20 -2.64 -5.77 26.34
N ALA A 21 -1.61 -5.15 25.76
CA ALA A 21 -1.74 -4.25 24.61
C ALA A 21 -0.37 -4.17 23.90
N CYS A 22 -0.15 -4.41 22.61
CA CYS A 22 -1.00 -4.69 21.46
C CYS A 22 -0.22 -5.67 20.58
N SER A 23 -0.52 -6.97 20.63
CA SER A 23 -0.26 -7.83 19.47
C SER A 23 -1.42 -7.57 18.51
N THR A 24 -1.28 -6.56 17.65
CA THR A 24 -2.20 -6.37 16.52
C THR A 24 -2.21 -7.66 15.71
N PRO A 25 -3.36 -8.31 15.51
CA PRO A 25 -3.45 -9.40 14.55
C PRO A 25 -2.99 -8.85 13.21
N GLN A 26 -1.97 -9.45 12.61
CA GLN A 26 -1.66 -9.12 11.22
C GLN A 26 -2.93 -9.38 10.40
N PRO A 27 -3.32 -8.46 9.51
CA PRO A 27 -4.47 -8.71 8.65
C PRO A 27 -4.18 -9.97 7.84
N ILE A 28 -5.00 -11.01 8.04
CA ILE A 28 -4.94 -12.29 7.32
C ILE A 28 -5.17 -12.12 5.80
N VAL A 29 -5.59 -10.93 5.36
CA VAL A 29 -5.83 -10.62 3.97
C VAL A 29 -4.90 -9.49 3.53
N GLN A 30 -3.82 -9.87 2.86
CA GLN A 30 -3.16 -9.01 1.89
C GLN A 30 -4.19 -8.67 0.82
N SER A 31 -4.37 -7.38 0.54
CA SER A 31 -5.36 -6.85 -0.40
C SER A 31 -5.40 -7.64 -1.72
N ASN A 32 -6.53 -8.30 -2.00
CA ASN A 32 -6.86 -8.88 -3.30
C ASN A 32 -7.98 -8.04 -3.95
N GLU A 33 -7.72 -6.76 -4.20
CA GLU A 33 -8.61 -5.97 -5.04
C GLU A 33 -8.53 -6.51 -6.47
N VAL A 34 -9.61 -7.14 -6.92
CA VAL A 34 -9.79 -7.67 -8.28
C VAL A 34 -10.90 -6.85 -8.92
N PHE A 35 -10.58 -6.16 -10.02
CA PHE A 35 -11.54 -5.32 -10.74
C PHE A 35 -12.25 -6.13 -11.84
N PRO A 36 -13.42 -5.68 -12.35
CA PRO A 36 -14.07 -6.34 -13.47
C PRO A 36 -13.13 -6.40 -14.69
N GLY A 37 -12.57 -7.58 -14.98
CA GLY A 37 -11.60 -7.84 -16.05
C GLY A 37 -10.31 -8.59 -15.66
N ASP A 38 -10.05 -8.80 -14.36
CA ASP A 38 -8.84 -9.49 -13.89
C ASP A 38 -8.91 -11.03 -14.01
N LEU A 39 -7.84 -11.66 -14.50
CA LEU A 39 -7.74 -13.11 -14.79
C LEU A 39 -7.40 -14.00 -13.58
N ALA A 40 -7.29 -13.44 -12.37
CA ALA A 40 -6.89 -14.18 -11.18
C ALA A 40 -8.08 -14.40 -10.22
N SER A 41 -8.91 -15.40 -10.50
CA SER A 41 -9.95 -15.85 -9.56
C SER A 41 -9.45 -17.05 -8.74
N VAL A 42 -8.68 -16.78 -7.68
CA VAL A 42 -8.60 -17.75 -6.58
C VAL A 42 -9.84 -17.55 -5.71
N ASN A 43 -10.99 -17.98 -6.23
CA ASN A 43 -12.27 -17.92 -5.52
C ASN A 43 -12.34 -19.07 -4.52
N ARG A 44 -11.87 -18.82 -3.29
CA ARG A 44 -12.29 -19.64 -2.15
C ARG A 44 -13.65 -19.13 -1.69
N GLU A 45 -14.65 -20.00 -1.67
CA GLU A 45 -15.93 -19.69 -1.02
C GLU A 45 -15.69 -19.48 0.48
N LEU A 46 -16.04 -18.28 0.96
CA LEU A 46 -15.94 -17.92 2.37
C LEU A 46 -17.14 -18.48 3.12
N THR A 47 -16.89 -19.07 4.28
CA THR A 47 -17.96 -19.43 5.22
C THR A 47 -18.70 -18.16 5.68
N SER A 48 -19.95 -18.27 6.12
CA SER A 48 -20.75 -17.12 6.58
C SER A 48 -20.03 -16.28 7.67
N ALA A 49 -19.29 -16.93 8.57
CA ALA A 49 -18.50 -16.26 9.60
C ALA A 49 -17.24 -15.56 9.07
N GLU A 50 -16.63 -16.08 8.01
CA GLU A 50 -15.51 -15.41 7.31
C GLU A 50 -16.03 -14.22 6.49
N SER A 51 -17.16 -14.39 5.80
CA SER A 51 -17.83 -13.31 5.06
C SER A 51 -18.21 -12.15 6.00
N GLN A 52 -18.81 -12.42 7.16
CA GLN A 52 -19.10 -11.38 8.14
C GLN A 52 -17.85 -10.69 8.70
N ARG A 53 -16.73 -11.41 8.86
CA ARG A 53 -15.46 -10.81 9.29
C ARG A 53 -14.87 -9.91 8.21
N VAL A 54 -14.92 -10.33 6.95
CA VAL A 54 -14.50 -9.51 5.81
C VAL A 54 -15.40 -8.27 5.69
N LEU A 55 -16.72 -8.43 5.75
CA LEU A 55 -17.67 -7.33 5.70
C LEU A 55 -17.47 -6.35 6.86
N LYS A 56 -17.17 -6.83 8.08
CA LYS A 56 -16.83 -5.97 9.22
C LYS A 56 -15.48 -5.27 9.05
N ALA A 57 -14.48 -5.94 8.50
CA ALA A 57 -13.18 -5.33 8.19
C ALA A 57 -13.33 -4.22 7.13
N MET A 58 -14.07 -4.48 6.05
CA MET A 58 -14.40 -3.49 5.01
C MET A 58 -15.27 -2.35 5.56
N ALA A 59 -16.19 -2.63 6.48
CA ALA A 59 -16.98 -1.60 7.14
C ALA A 59 -16.14 -0.76 8.13
N SER A 60 -15.11 -1.36 8.75
CA SER A 60 -14.23 -0.67 9.71
C SER A 60 -13.25 0.30 9.04
N THR A 61 -12.83 0.03 7.80
CA THR A 61 -12.13 1.01 6.96
C THR A 61 -13.08 2.09 6.45
N ARG A 62 -14.40 1.84 6.43
CA ARG A 62 -15.43 2.79 5.99
C ARG A 62 -15.75 3.90 7.00
N THR A 63 -15.58 3.65 8.31
CA THR A 63 -15.74 4.67 9.37
C THR A 63 -14.52 5.58 9.51
N GLN A 64 -13.45 5.28 8.80
CA GLN A 64 -12.29 6.17 8.69
C GLN A 64 -12.68 7.32 7.76
N LYS A 65 -13.37 8.32 8.34
CA LYS A 65 -13.96 9.52 7.72
C LYS A 65 -12.94 10.41 6.95
N ASN A 66 -11.72 9.94 6.75
CA ASN A 66 -10.59 10.75 6.31
C ASN A 66 -9.56 9.96 5.48
N ILE A 67 -9.97 8.92 4.74
CA ILE A 67 -9.06 8.27 3.76
C ILE A 67 -9.00 9.08 2.46
N ASP A 68 -10.10 9.74 2.09
CA ASP A 68 -10.18 10.58 0.89
C ASP A 68 -9.61 12.00 1.12
N ASP A 69 -9.79 12.57 2.32
CA ASP A 69 -9.26 13.91 2.68
C ASP A 69 -7.74 13.90 3.02
N THR A 70 -7.14 12.74 3.30
CA THR A 70 -5.68 12.62 3.56
C THR A 70 -4.84 12.30 2.31
N ARG A 71 -5.46 12.04 1.16
CA ARG A 71 -4.74 11.83 -0.09
C ARG A 71 -4.83 13.11 -0.92
N PRO A 72 -3.85 14.03 -0.81
CA PRO A 72 -3.84 15.23 -1.64
C PRO A 72 -4.04 14.83 -3.10
N LEU A 73 -5.16 15.31 -3.66
CA LEU A 73 -5.59 15.15 -5.05
C LEU A 73 -4.71 15.94 -6.01
N GLN A 74 -3.59 16.46 -5.55
CA GLN A 74 -2.77 17.40 -6.26
C GLN A 74 -1.94 16.65 -7.31
N THR A 75 -2.42 16.72 -8.54
CA THR A 75 -1.67 16.31 -9.72
C THR A 75 -0.54 17.33 -9.88
N SER A 76 0.71 16.90 -9.72
CA SER A 76 1.83 17.65 -10.28
C SER A 76 1.75 17.65 -11.81
N THR A 77 2.60 18.43 -12.47
CA THR A 77 2.75 18.36 -13.93
C THR A 77 3.20 16.98 -14.43
N VAL A 78 3.81 16.17 -13.57
CA VAL A 78 4.35 14.84 -13.89
C VAL A 78 3.36 13.72 -13.54
N GLY A 79 2.58 13.89 -12.48
CA GLY A 79 1.56 12.94 -12.05
C GLY A 79 1.24 13.00 -10.55
N ARG A 80 0.16 12.31 -10.17
CA ARG A 80 -0.33 12.21 -8.79
C ARG A 80 0.45 11.17 -8.01
N TRP A 81 0.79 11.49 -6.76
CA TRP A 81 1.53 10.58 -5.88
C TRP A 81 0.76 9.28 -5.57
N SER A 82 -0.56 9.36 -5.45
CA SER A 82 -1.42 8.20 -5.16
C SER A 82 -1.34 7.09 -6.20
N ASP A 83 -0.91 7.42 -7.41
CA ASP A 83 -0.93 6.51 -8.56
C ASP A 83 0.45 5.87 -8.81
N VAL A 84 1.49 6.28 -8.06
CA VAL A 84 2.89 5.85 -8.23
C VAL A 84 3.07 4.34 -8.09
N TYR A 85 2.50 3.74 -7.05
CA TYR A 85 2.63 2.29 -6.82
C TYR A 85 2.06 1.49 -7.98
N MET A 86 0.83 1.84 -8.39
CA MET A 86 0.17 1.15 -9.49
C MET A 86 0.90 1.36 -10.82
N ALA A 87 1.39 2.58 -11.08
CA ALA A 87 2.21 2.89 -12.24
C ALA A 87 3.52 2.08 -12.27
N ALA A 88 4.18 1.90 -11.11
CA ALA A 88 5.38 1.09 -11.00
C ALA A 88 5.11 -0.39 -11.29
N VAL A 89 4.03 -0.96 -10.74
CA VAL A 89 3.66 -2.36 -10.95
C VAL A 89 3.29 -2.63 -12.42
N ILE A 90 2.36 -1.85 -13.00
CA ILE A 90 1.92 -2.04 -14.38
C ILE A 90 3.07 -1.72 -15.35
N GLY A 91 3.82 -0.64 -15.08
CA GLY A 91 4.95 -0.20 -15.88
C GLY A 91 6.04 -1.26 -15.96
N SER A 92 6.40 -1.87 -14.83
CA SER A 92 7.39 -2.95 -14.78
C SER A 92 6.94 -4.18 -15.57
N ARG A 93 5.67 -4.59 -15.41
CA ARG A 93 5.12 -5.76 -16.12
C ARG A 93 5.17 -5.59 -17.65
N LYS A 94 4.92 -4.38 -18.15
CA LYS A 94 4.96 -4.08 -19.59
C LYS A 94 6.36 -4.21 -20.21
N VAL A 95 7.41 -4.20 -19.40
CA VAL A 95 8.80 -4.40 -19.85
C VAL A 95 9.38 -5.70 -19.32
N GLU A 96 8.53 -6.69 -19.02
CA GLU A 96 8.92 -8.03 -18.57
C GLU A 96 9.73 -8.02 -17.27
N MET A 97 9.32 -7.16 -16.33
CA MET A 97 9.91 -7.03 -14.99
C MET A 97 8.85 -7.08 -13.90
N ALA A 98 9.26 -7.37 -12.68
CA ALA A 98 8.40 -7.42 -11.50
C ALA A 98 8.90 -6.46 -10.42
N VAL A 99 7.96 -5.77 -9.79
CA VAL A 99 8.21 -5.11 -8.49
C VAL A 99 8.11 -6.19 -7.42
N VAL A 100 9.18 -6.39 -6.65
CA VAL A 100 9.21 -7.41 -5.58
C VAL A 100 9.06 -6.80 -4.20
N GLU A 101 9.58 -5.59 -4.00
CA GLU A 101 9.53 -4.89 -2.72
C GLU A 101 9.40 -3.39 -2.93
N GLN A 102 8.87 -2.71 -1.91
CA GLN A 102 8.77 -1.26 -1.85
C GLN A 102 9.34 -0.76 -0.52
N PHE A 103 10.12 0.31 -0.59
CA PHE A 103 10.68 1.02 0.55
C PHE A 103 10.28 2.49 0.50
N VAL A 104 9.87 3.02 1.64
CA VAL A 104 9.70 4.46 1.82
C VAL A 104 11.08 5.07 2.09
N GLN A 105 11.43 6.12 1.35
CA GLN A 105 12.64 6.91 1.53
C GLN A 105 12.28 8.34 1.94
N PRO A 106 13.20 9.11 2.54
CA PRO A 106 12.92 10.48 2.97
C PRO A 106 12.37 11.40 1.86
N ASP A 107 12.71 11.12 0.60
CA ASP A 107 12.37 11.92 -0.56
C ASP A 107 11.55 11.16 -1.62
N GLY A 108 10.94 10.02 -1.24
CA GLY A 108 10.00 9.32 -2.11
C GLY A 108 9.91 7.82 -1.87
N LEU A 109 9.76 7.06 -2.96
CA LEU A 109 9.63 5.59 -2.94
C LEU A 109 10.76 4.95 -3.72
N ARG A 110 11.23 3.82 -3.21
CA ARG A 110 12.11 2.91 -3.94
C ARG A 110 11.43 1.56 -4.11
N PHE A 111 11.48 1.04 -5.31
CA PHE A 111 10.98 -0.27 -5.69
C PHE A 111 12.14 -1.17 -6.06
N THR A 112 12.19 -2.36 -5.48
CA THR A 112 13.11 -3.41 -5.94
C THR A 112 12.49 -4.05 -7.17
N ILE A 113 13.28 -4.17 -8.23
CA ILE A 113 12.87 -4.68 -9.54
C ILE A 113 13.61 -5.98 -9.82
N LEU A 114 12.88 -6.98 -10.32
CA LEU A 114 13.43 -8.25 -10.76
C LEU A 114 13.08 -8.46 -12.24
N THR A 115 14.06 -8.82 -13.05
CA THR A 115 13.85 -9.18 -14.46
C THR A 115 13.58 -10.68 -14.63
N LEU A 116 13.11 -11.12 -15.80
CA LEU A 116 12.92 -12.54 -16.11
C LEU A 116 14.19 -13.40 -15.93
N ASN A 117 15.36 -12.81 -16.10
CA ASN A 117 16.65 -13.50 -15.92
C ASN A 117 17.13 -13.51 -14.46
N ASN A 118 16.28 -13.12 -13.50
CA ASN A 118 16.62 -12.90 -12.10
C ASN A 118 17.67 -11.80 -11.84
N ASP A 119 17.98 -10.97 -12.83
CA ASP A 119 18.77 -9.76 -12.57
C ASP A 119 17.95 -8.78 -11.73
N GLN A 120 18.60 -8.17 -10.74
CA GLN A 120 18.00 -7.20 -9.84
C GLN A 120 18.28 -5.77 -10.29
N GLY A 121 17.45 -4.86 -9.80
CA GLY A 121 17.67 -3.43 -9.89
C GLY A 121 16.66 -2.67 -9.05
N GLU A 122 16.63 -1.35 -9.24
CA GLU A 122 15.80 -0.46 -8.46
C GLU A 122 15.11 0.58 -9.36
N LEU A 123 13.86 0.89 -9.06
CA LEU A 123 13.16 2.08 -9.55
C LEU A 123 12.96 3.03 -8.36
N VAL A 124 13.53 4.22 -8.44
CA VAL A 124 13.40 5.27 -7.43
C VAL A 124 12.51 6.38 -7.98
N VAL A 125 11.45 6.71 -7.26
CA VAL A 125 10.51 7.78 -7.58
C VAL A 125 10.59 8.83 -6.49
N LYS A 126 10.95 10.06 -6.86
CA LYS A 126 11.03 11.20 -5.96
C LYS A 126 9.73 11.98 -5.97
N GLY A 127 9.34 12.48 -4.80
CA GLY A 127 8.12 13.23 -4.60
C GLY A 127 7.42 12.83 -3.33
N ASP A 128 6.24 13.41 -3.11
CA ASP A 128 5.41 13.12 -1.96
C ASP A 128 3.94 13.45 -2.27
N ALA A 129 3.09 13.27 -1.28
CA ALA A 129 1.67 13.53 -1.43
C ALA A 129 1.38 15.02 -1.74
N ALA A 130 2.10 15.96 -1.11
CA ALA A 130 1.87 17.39 -1.27
C ALA A 130 2.35 17.92 -2.63
N GLN A 131 3.48 17.40 -3.13
CA GLN A 131 4.11 17.87 -4.36
C GLN A 131 3.78 17.01 -5.58
N GLY A 132 3.19 15.84 -5.39
CA GLY A 132 3.03 14.84 -6.44
C GLY A 132 4.37 14.19 -6.82
N VAL A 133 4.42 13.59 -8.02
CA VAL A 133 5.67 13.04 -8.56
C VAL A 133 6.58 14.17 -9.03
N LEU A 134 7.85 14.13 -8.63
CA LEU A 134 8.88 15.07 -9.09
C LEU A 134 9.76 14.45 -10.17
N SER A 135 10.23 13.22 -9.93
CA SER A 135 11.09 12.51 -10.88
C SER A 135 11.08 11.00 -10.62
N ALA A 136 11.59 10.24 -11.59
CA ALA A 136 11.79 8.81 -11.49
C ALA A 136 13.07 8.42 -12.24
N SER A 137 13.81 7.49 -11.65
CA SER A 137 15.06 6.94 -12.20
C SER A 137 15.13 5.46 -11.91
N ALA A 138 15.70 4.69 -12.82
CA ALA A 138 15.94 3.27 -12.59
C ALA A 138 17.40 2.89 -12.80
N THR A 139 17.83 1.86 -12.09
CA THR A 139 19.09 1.16 -12.29
C THR A 139 18.79 -0.33 -12.40
N LEU A 140 19.46 -1.03 -13.32
CA LEU A 140 19.27 -2.47 -13.53
C LEU A 140 20.62 -3.13 -13.79
N GLY A 141 20.78 -4.33 -13.27
CA GLY A 141 22.07 -5.02 -13.25
C GLY A 141 22.87 -4.66 -12.00
N LEU A 142 23.89 -5.46 -11.71
CA LEU A 142 24.68 -5.32 -10.48
C LEU A 142 25.44 -3.99 -10.41
N PHE A 143 25.76 -3.41 -11.57
CA PHE A 143 26.49 -2.15 -11.70
C PHE A 143 25.73 -1.09 -12.51
N GLY A 144 24.43 -1.31 -12.76
CA GLY A 144 23.64 -0.40 -13.58
C GLY A 144 23.94 -0.49 -15.08
N GLU A 145 24.59 -1.56 -15.53
CA GLU A 145 25.03 -1.77 -16.90
C GLU A 145 23.86 -1.93 -17.90
N ARG A 146 22.68 -2.36 -17.43
CA ARG A 146 21.49 -2.57 -18.27
C ARG A 146 20.73 -1.26 -18.52
N THR A 147 21.43 -0.24 -19.02
CA THR A 147 20.93 1.13 -19.20
C THR A 147 19.73 1.23 -20.14
N LYS A 148 19.65 0.40 -21.18
CA LYS A 148 18.51 0.36 -22.11
C LYS A 148 17.23 -0.08 -21.40
N ASP A 149 17.33 -1.13 -20.61
CA ASP A 149 16.19 -1.71 -19.88
C ASP A 149 15.75 -0.78 -18.76
N ALA A 150 16.70 -0.13 -18.07
CA ALA A 150 16.40 0.87 -17.06
C ALA A 150 15.65 2.08 -17.66
N LYS A 151 16.06 2.55 -18.85
CA LYS A 151 15.34 3.61 -19.58
C LYS A 151 13.96 3.16 -20.02
N ALA A 152 13.82 1.92 -20.49
CA ALA A 152 12.52 1.34 -20.87
C ALA A 152 11.57 1.28 -19.67
N LEU A 153 12.08 0.88 -18.50
CA LEU A 153 11.32 0.85 -17.25
C LEU A 153 10.82 2.24 -16.84
N VAL A 154 11.69 3.26 -16.85
CA VAL A 154 11.30 4.64 -16.52
C VAL A 154 10.27 5.18 -17.51
N SER A 155 10.46 4.93 -18.81
CA SER A 155 9.51 5.35 -19.85
C SER A 155 8.14 4.68 -19.66
N SER A 156 8.14 3.37 -19.38
CA SER A 156 6.92 2.60 -19.11
C SER A 156 6.20 3.10 -17.86
N PHE A 157 6.95 3.38 -16.78
CA PHE A 157 6.43 3.98 -15.56
C PHE A 157 5.69 5.29 -15.84
N TYR A 158 6.32 6.25 -16.52
CA TYR A 158 5.67 7.53 -16.83
C TYR A 158 4.47 7.38 -17.76
N SER A 159 4.55 6.49 -18.74
CA SER A 159 3.41 6.17 -19.60
C SER A 159 2.21 5.67 -18.79
N GLN A 160 2.44 4.77 -17.82
CA GLN A 160 1.36 4.27 -16.98
C GLN A 160 0.87 5.30 -15.96
N LEU A 161 1.78 6.10 -15.40
CA LEU A 161 1.42 7.20 -14.52
C LEU A 161 0.50 8.20 -15.22
N HIS A 162 0.80 8.56 -16.47
CA HIS A 162 -0.05 9.44 -17.27
C HIS A 162 -1.44 8.85 -17.53
N VAL A 163 -1.51 7.56 -17.89
CA VAL A 163 -2.80 6.86 -18.10
C VAL A 163 -3.63 6.85 -16.84
N LEU A 164 -3.03 6.56 -15.68
CA LEU A 164 -3.73 6.56 -14.40
C LEU A 164 -4.17 7.97 -13.98
N CYS A 165 -3.31 8.98 -14.21
CA CYS A 165 -3.61 10.38 -13.90
C CYS A 165 -4.77 10.94 -14.72
N ALA A 166 -4.95 10.45 -15.96
CA ALA A 166 -6.05 10.85 -16.82
C ALA A 166 -7.43 10.37 -16.32
N ILE A 167 -7.48 9.38 -15.43
CA ILE A 167 -8.74 8.91 -14.83
C ILE A 167 -9.24 9.99 -13.85
N PRO A 168 -10.42 10.58 -14.09
CA PRO A 168 -11.01 11.55 -13.17
C PRO A 168 -11.37 10.85 -11.85
N ARG A 169 -10.98 11.43 -10.73
CA ARG A 169 -11.42 10.95 -9.41
C ARG A 169 -12.80 11.54 -9.10
N PRO A 170 -13.71 10.78 -8.47
CA PRO A 170 -14.96 11.33 -7.98
C PRO A 170 -14.67 12.52 -7.06
N THR A 171 -15.24 13.68 -7.36
CA THR A 171 -15.13 14.90 -6.53
C THR A 171 -16.06 14.88 -5.33
N GLN A 172 -16.92 13.87 -5.22
CA GLN A 172 -17.89 13.73 -4.15
C GLN A 172 -17.82 12.30 -3.62
N ALA A 173 -17.73 12.17 -2.29
CA ALA A 173 -17.85 10.87 -1.62
C ALA A 173 -19.17 10.22 -2.08
N ALA A 174 -19.11 8.95 -2.49
CA ALA A 174 -20.30 8.23 -2.93
C ALA A 174 -21.39 8.33 -1.85
N PRO A 175 -22.66 8.60 -2.21
CA PRO A 175 -23.73 8.69 -1.23
C PRO A 175 -23.78 7.38 -0.44
N ILE A 176 -23.67 7.49 0.88
CA ILE A 176 -23.83 6.36 1.79
C ILE A 176 -25.29 5.92 1.65
N ALA A 177 -25.54 4.88 0.88
CA ALA A 177 -26.83 4.20 0.92
C ALA A 177 -26.99 3.69 2.35
N ALA A 178 -27.86 4.33 3.12
CA ALA A 178 -28.25 3.84 4.43
C ALA A 178 -28.80 2.43 4.22
N VAL A 179 -28.11 1.43 4.78
CA VAL A 179 -28.61 0.07 4.79
C VAL A 179 -29.90 0.12 5.60
N SER A 180 -31.03 0.01 4.91
CA SER A 180 -32.33 -0.12 5.55
C SER A 180 -32.36 -1.47 6.26
N THR A 181 -32.29 -1.44 7.60
CA THR A 181 -32.55 -2.61 8.42
C THR A 181 -34.04 -2.92 8.32
N GLN A 182 -34.40 -3.95 7.54
CA GLN A 182 -35.65 -4.68 7.67
C GLN A 182 -35.36 -6.02 8.34
#